data_AF-A0A357TIR1-F1
#
_entry.id   AF-A0A357TIR1-F1
#
_cell.length_a   1.000
_cell.length_b   1.000
_cell.length_c   1.000
_cell.angle_alpha   90.00
_cell.angle_beta   90.00
_cell.angle_gamma   90.00
#
_symmetry.space_group_name_H-M   'P 1'
#
loop_
_entity.id
_entity.type
_entity.pdbx_description
1 polymer ?
#
loop_
_entity_poly.entity_id
_entity_poly.type
_entity_poly.pdbx_seq_one_letter_code
_entity_poly.pdbx_strand_id
1 'polypeptide(L)'
;MEGKVVSAVVGADAVAEGLGRSVTFTDTPAPAHVQLTGNGSRLEVTSDISSVDMPKRDMTLEAWVRVDKAMQWGGIIGALQDNGTYEKGWLLGFRGSSFCFALNTEGSDKLTYLTAPTAFEHGRWYHLAGTYDGTTQRLFVDGKHVAQATEQSGAIVYPPKTWLEIGAYHDDDEHFMMNGRLHEVRVLGQTLSAEALSARHLAKRELFPEPVKPAEPLAIAFGPFVDWVDRSTASITWEVDKSMQGKLRWSMPSGQSAILKTDRLAKRHTVKVTNLVREGEYTYQILSDDPELKSKTYKFDSSFYYRLPRVTLGKAETTDAGRVRNAVKQMLDLAKGRAGYCLVLGGVDGSLALELVRQSDFQVIVLDDRPEVIRNVRSNLDAAGVYGARATAKLGKLSDKTFGPMLFNLIVSERHLLGGQLPVDSAADAFRSLAPAGGTLVLGQSGDFASAQNWFGKVDARTIRDGKNEPVWQVSQRPALAGAGDW
;
A
#
# COMPACT_ATOMS: atom_id res chain seq x y z
N MET A 1 6.16 -46.45 9.01
CA MET A 1 7.49 -45.84 8.83
C MET A 1 8.38 -46.39 9.92
N GLU A 2 9.55 -46.90 9.55
CA GLU A 2 10.57 -47.38 10.48
C GLU A 2 11.88 -46.64 10.18
N GLY A 3 12.31 -45.77 11.09
CA GLY A 3 13.41 -44.83 10.83
C GLY A 3 13.08 -43.88 9.67
N LYS A 4 13.92 -43.85 8.64
CA LYS A 4 13.69 -43.09 7.39
C LYS A 4 12.91 -43.87 6.34
N VAL A 5 12.64 -45.16 6.56
CA VAL A 5 12.04 -46.04 5.56
C VAL A 5 10.51 -45.95 5.64
N VAL A 6 9.91 -45.71 4.49
CA VAL A 6 8.48 -45.67 4.25
C VAL A 6 8.11 -46.95 3.51
N SER A 7 7.49 -47.88 4.23
CA SER A 7 7.09 -49.16 3.64
C SER A 7 6.01 -48.96 2.58
N ALA A 8 6.21 -49.57 1.41
CA ALA A 8 5.19 -49.61 0.39
C ALA A 8 4.11 -50.64 0.75
N VAL A 9 2.87 -50.40 0.32
CA VAL A 9 1.81 -51.41 0.44
C VAL A 9 2.10 -52.59 -0.50
N VAL A 10 2.62 -52.27 -1.69
CA VAL A 10 3.08 -53.21 -2.72
C VAL A 10 4.26 -52.57 -3.44
N GLY A 11 5.31 -53.34 -3.71
CA GLY A 11 6.51 -52.86 -4.42
C GLY A 11 7.67 -52.54 -3.48
N ALA A 12 8.59 -51.70 -3.94
CA ALA A 12 9.77 -51.29 -3.19
C ALA A 12 9.44 -50.18 -2.18
N ASP A 13 10.08 -50.25 -1.01
CA ASP A 13 10.02 -49.21 0.00
C ASP A 13 10.72 -47.92 -0.46
N ALA A 14 10.37 -46.80 0.16
CA ALA A 14 11.01 -45.52 -0.10
C ALA A 14 11.79 -45.00 1.10
N VAL A 15 12.88 -44.26 0.85
CA VAL A 15 13.67 -43.58 1.88
C VAL A 15 13.32 -42.09 1.89
N ALA A 16 12.93 -41.58 3.05
CA ALA A 16 12.60 -40.16 3.22
C ALA A 16 13.87 -39.31 3.40
N GLU A 17 14.16 -38.47 2.41
CA GLU A 17 15.25 -37.50 2.47
C GLU A 17 14.75 -36.17 3.05
N GLY A 18 15.40 -35.71 4.11
CA GLY A 18 14.97 -34.53 4.87
C GLY A 18 13.88 -34.79 5.93
N LEU A 19 13.70 -36.03 6.38
CA LEU A 19 12.77 -36.39 7.45
C LEU A 19 12.93 -35.51 8.70
N GLY A 20 11.83 -34.95 9.20
CA GLY A 20 11.77 -34.09 10.38
C GLY A 20 12.23 -32.64 10.16
N ARG A 21 12.81 -32.33 9.00
CA ARG A 21 13.21 -30.97 8.61
C ARG A 21 12.32 -30.42 7.50
N SER A 22 12.14 -31.21 6.45
CA SER A 22 11.53 -30.79 5.19
C SER A 22 10.53 -31.83 4.65
N VAL A 23 10.62 -33.08 5.12
CA VAL A 23 9.60 -34.13 4.98
C VAL A 23 8.97 -34.43 6.33
N THR A 24 7.64 -34.38 6.42
CA THR A 24 6.89 -34.73 7.63
C THR A 24 5.71 -35.62 7.28
N PHE A 25 5.46 -36.67 8.06
CA PHE A 25 4.28 -37.51 7.93
C PHE A 25 3.31 -37.14 9.03
N THR A 26 2.05 -36.87 8.67
CA THR A 26 1.00 -36.49 9.61
C THR A 26 -0.31 -37.18 9.23
N ASP A 27 -1.12 -37.48 10.22
CA ASP A 27 -2.50 -37.96 10.09
C ASP A 27 -3.54 -36.85 10.32
N THR A 28 -3.08 -35.64 10.62
CA THR A 28 -3.91 -34.48 10.94
C THR A 28 -3.58 -33.26 10.07
N PRO A 29 -4.59 -32.64 9.44
CA PRO A 29 -5.95 -33.18 9.26
C PRO A 29 -5.93 -34.49 8.46
N ALA A 30 -6.92 -35.36 8.69
CA ALA A 30 -7.07 -36.60 7.92
C ALA A 30 -7.25 -36.28 6.42
N PRO A 31 -6.86 -37.21 5.51
CA PRO A 31 -6.24 -38.51 5.78
C PRO A 31 -4.72 -38.38 6.03
N ALA A 32 -4.09 -39.50 6.42
CA ALA A 32 -2.64 -39.55 6.60
C ALA A 32 -1.88 -39.22 5.32
N HIS A 33 -0.98 -38.25 5.37
CA HIS A 33 -0.27 -37.73 4.21
C HIS A 33 1.18 -37.39 4.55
N VAL A 34 2.00 -37.30 3.50
CA VAL A 34 3.32 -36.70 3.58
C VAL A 34 3.22 -35.22 3.21
N GLN A 35 3.84 -34.36 4.00
CA GLN A 35 4.08 -32.95 3.71
C GLN A 35 5.53 -32.76 3.28
N LEU A 36 5.71 -32.06 2.17
CA LEU A 36 6.98 -31.75 1.53
C LEU A 36 7.11 -30.23 1.45
N THR A 37 8.18 -29.65 2.02
CA THR A 37 8.35 -28.19 2.07
C THR A 37 9.16 -27.62 0.90
N GLY A 38 9.53 -28.45 -0.07
CA GLY A 38 10.58 -28.14 -1.06
C GLY A 38 11.99 -28.21 -0.47
N ASN A 39 13.02 -27.93 -1.28
CA ASN A 39 14.44 -27.89 -0.88
C ASN A 39 14.94 -29.15 -0.13
N GLY A 40 15.14 -30.24 -0.86
CA GLY A 40 15.58 -31.52 -0.30
C GLY A 40 14.46 -32.30 0.39
N SER A 41 13.22 -32.11 -0.04
CA SER A 41 12.04 -32.85 0.44
C SER A 41 11.58 -33.87 -0.60
N ARG A 42 11.96 -35.14 -0.45
CA ARG A 42 11.55 -36.20 -1.38
C ARG A 42 11.52 -37.56 -0.70
N LEU A 43 10.82 -38.50 -1.32
CA LEU A 43 10.94 -39.92 -0.98
C LEU A 43 11.59 -40.63 -2.17
N GLU A 44 12.77 -41.19 -1.97
CA GLU A 44 13.50 -41.93 -2.99
C GLU A 44 13.11 -43.41 -2.89
N VAL A 45 12.48 -43.96 -3.93
CA VAL A 45 12.14 -45.40 -3.98
C VAL A 45 13.38 -46.20 -4.38
N THR A 46 14.08 -45.74 -5.42
CA THR A 46 15.38 -46.28 -5.82
C THR A 46 16.16 -45.23 -6.62
N SER A 47 17.48 -45.26 -6.55
CA SER A 47 18.37 -44.49 -7.42
C SER A 47 18.75 -45.21 -8.72
N ASP A 48 18.22 -46.42 -8.91
CA ASP A 48 18.39 -47.20 -10.13
C ASP A 48 17.14 -48.03 -10.41
N ILE A 49 16.32 -47.56 -11.35
CA ILE A 49 15.08 -48.25 -11.74
C ILE A 49 15.28 -49.68 -12.28
N SER A 50 16.51 -50.10 -12.64
CA SER A 50 16.77 -51.50 -13.02
C SER A 50 16.58 -52.49 -11.87
N SER A 51 16.55 -52.00 -10.63
CA SER A 51 16.32 -52.78 -9.41
C SER A 51 14.85 -53.03 -9.09
N VAL A 52 13.91 -52.43 -9.83
CA VAL A 52 12.46 -52.52 -9.58
C VAL A 52 11.71 -52.92 -10.86
N ASP A 53 10.57 -53.60 -10.70
CA ASP A 53 9.71 -53.97 -11.83
C ASP A 53 8.91 -52.75 -12.29
N MET A 54 9.24 -52.23 -13.47
CA MET A 54 8.64 -51.03 -14.04
C MET A 54 7.58 -51.38 -15.11
N PRO A 55 6.50 -50.58 -15.25
CA PRO A 55 5.52 -50.77 -16.32
C PRO A 55 6.18 -50.79 -17.71
N LYS A 56 5.93 -51.82 -18.50
CA LYS A 56 6.61 -52.01 -19.81
C LYS A 56 5.89 -51.35 -20.97
N ARG A 57 4.55 -51.28 -20.92
CA ARG A 57 3.71 -50.76 -22.01
C ARG A 57 2.48 -50.07 -21.46
N ASP A 58 1.60 -50.79 -20.79
CA ASP A 58 0.38 -50.26 -20.19
C ASP A 58 0.68 -49.71 -18.78
N MET A 59 0.13 -48.55 -18.42
CA MET A 59 0.36 -47.96 -17.10
C MET A 59 -0.78 -47.08 -16.59
N THR A 60 -0.88 -47.00 -15.26
CA THR A 60 -1.60 -45.95 -14.53
C THR A 60 -0.71 -45.41 -13.41
N LEU A 61 -0.50 -44.09 -13.41
CA LEU A 61 0.08 -43.33 -12.31
C LEU A 61 -1.06 -42.62 -11.59
N GLU A 62 -1.13 -42.71 -10.27
CA GLU A 62 -2.23 -42.14 -9.50
C GLU A 62 -1.73 -41.59 -8.17
N ALA A 63 -2.21 -40.41 -7.76
CA ALA A 63 -1.94 -39.83 -6.46
C ALA A 63 -3.07 -38.90 -6.02
N TRP A 64 -3.28 -38.79 -4.71
CA TRP A 64 -3.89 -37.59 -4.14
C TRP A 64 -2.78 -36.57 -3.90
N VAL A 65 -2.95 -35.38 -4.46
CA VAL A 65 -1.95 -34.31 -4.43
C VAL A 65 -2.56 -32.98 -4.03
N ARG A 66 -1.84 -32.25 -3.17
CA ARG A 66 -2.10 -30.84 -2.89
C ARG A 66 -0.83 -30.06 -3.16
N VAL A 67 -0.88 -29.11 -4.09
CA VAL A 67 0.25 -28.23 -4.39
C VAL A 67 0.07 -26.93 -3.59
N ASP A 68 1.02 -26.62 -2.70
CA ASP A 68 0.98 -25.41 -1.88
C ASP A 68 1.71 -24.24 -2.55
N LYS A 69 2.70 -24.52 -3.41
CA LYS A 69 3.42 -23.51 -4.20
C LYS A 69 3.71 -24.01 -5.62
N ALA A 70 3.19 -23.29 -6.61
CA ALA A 70 3.49 -23.50 -8.01
C ALA A 70 4.98 -23.25 -8.34
N MET A 71 5.48 -23.94 -9.37
CA MET A 71 6.84 -23.80 -9.90
C MET A 71 6.85 -24.22 -11.37
N GLN A 72 7.88 -23.82 -12.11
CA GLN A 72 7.97 -24.11 -13.55
C GLN A 72 7.91 -25.62 -13.84
N TRP A 73 8.54 -26.43 -12.99
CA TRP A 73 8.56 -27.89 -13.06
C TRP A 73 8.43 -28.46 -11.65
N GLY A 74 7.54 -29.44 -11.46
CA GLY A 74 7.40 -30.15 -10.20
C GLY A 74 6.93 -31.58 -10.40
N GLY A 75 7.56 -32.53 -9.72
CA GLY A 75 7.21 -33.94 -9.81
C GLY A 75 6.40 -34.43 -8.62
N ILE A 76 5.40 -35.26 -8.91
CA ILE A 76 4.61 -35.99 -7.91
C ILE A 76 5.17 -37.40 -7.79
N ILE A 77 5.34 -38.08 -8.93
CA ILE A 77 6.10 -39.32 -9.04
C ILE A 77 6.71 -39.39 -10.44
N GLY A 78 7.97 -39.79 -10.55
CA GLY A 78 8.67 -39.83 -11.83
C GLY A 78 9.83 -40.80 -11.87
N ALA A 79 10.10 -41.27 -13.08
CA ALA A 79 11.28 -42.01 -13.48
C ALA A 79 11.63 -41.60 -14.91
N LEU A 80 12.39 -40.51 -15.04
CA LEU A 80 12.67 -39.87 -16.33
C LEU A 80 14.12 -39.38 -16.46
N GLN A 81 14.45 -38.97 -17.68
CA GLN A 81 15.58 -38.12 -18.04
C GLN A 81 15.07 -37.13 -19.09
N ASP A 82 15.36 -35.82 -18.98
CA ASP A 82 14.94 -34.78 -19.93
C ASP A 82 16.08 -33.78 -20.18
N ASN A 83 17.20 -34.30 -20.70
CA ASN A 83 18.46 -33.56 -20.81
C ASN A 83 18.68 -33.12 -22.26
N GLY A 84 18.00 -32.05 -22.67
CA GLY A 84 18.14 -31.45 -24.00
C GLY A 84 17.49 -32.28 -25.11
N THR A 85 18.24 -33.16 -25.79
CA THR A 85 17.69 -34.07 -26.80
C THR A 85 17.54 -35.50 -26.30
N TYR A 86 17.91 -35.75 -25.04
CA TYR A 86 17.81 -37.06 -24.42
C TYR A 86 16.62 -37.08 -23.45
N GLU A 87 15.47 -37.52 -23.96
CA GLU A 87 14.21 -37.51 -23.22
C GLU A 87 13.63 -38.93 -23.13
N LYS A 88 13.58 -39.50 -21.93
CA LYS A 88 13.16 -40.90 -21.67
C LYS A 88 12.34 -41.03 -20.39
N GLY A 89 11.54 -42.09 -20.30
CA GLY A 89 10.77 -42.43 -19.12
C GLY A 89 9.43 -41.71 -19.02
N TRP A 90 9.01 -41.38 -17.79
CA TRP A 90 7.72 -40.76 -17.51
C TRP A 90 7.70 -39.93 -16.23
N LEU A 91 6.71 -39.05 -16.14
CA LEU A 91 6.45 -38.19 -14.98
C LEU A 91 4.96 -37.93 -14.81
N LEU A 92 4.42 -38.15 -13.61
CA LEU A 92 3.20 -37.47 -13.18
C LEU A 92 3.61 -36.26 -12.33
N GLY A 93 3.16 -35.06 -12.70
CA GLY A 93 3.66 -33.83 -12.10
C GLY A 93 2.84 -32.61 -12.46
N PHE A 94 3.50 -31.46 -12.48
CA PHE A 94 2.92 -30.19 -12.87
C PHE A 94 3.96 -29.23 -13.47
N ARG A 95 3.48 -28.30 -14.30
CA ARG A 95 4.26 -27.25 -14.94
C ARG A 95 3.57 -25.91 -14.77
N GLY A 96 4.25 -24.95 -14.17
CA GLY A 96 3.63 -23.70 -13.73
C GLY A 96 2.48 -24.00 -12.75
N SER A 97 1.25 -23.68 -13.16
CA SER A 97 0.03 -23.92 -12.38
C SER A 97 -0.86 -25.03 -12.96
N SER A 98 -0.37 -25.86 -13.88
CA SER A 98 -1.17 -26.94 -14.49
C SER A 98 -0.55 -28.32 -14.23
N PHE A 99 -1.39 -29.30 -13.88
CA PHE A 99 -0.95 -30.69 -13.80
C PHE A 99 -0.55 -31.23 -15.18
N CYS A 100 0.40 -32.16 -15.21
CA CYS A 100 0.85 -32.80 -16.43
C CYS A 100 1.20 -34.27 -16.24
N PHE A 101 1.16 -35.02 -17.34
CA PHE A 101 1.70 -36.36 -17.48
C PHE A 101 2.67 -36.36 -18.67
N ALA A 102 3.92 -36.74 -18.44
CA ALA A 102 4.95 -36.88 -19.47
C ALA A 102 5.25 -38.36 -19.73
N LEU A 103 5.48 -38.72 -20.99
CA LEU A 103 5.76 -40.09 -21.39
C LEU A 103 6.61 -40.14 -22.67
N ASN A 104 7.59 -41.04 -22.72
CA ASN A 104 8.30 -41.42 -23.95
C ASN A 104 8.13 -42.92 -24.23
N THR A 105 7.91 -43.26 -25.50
CA THR A 105 7.74 -44.62 -26.01
C THR A 105 8.60 -44.87 -27.24
N GLU A 106 8.64 -46.12 -27.68
CA GLU A 106 9.32 -46.51 -28.91
C GLU A 106 8.79 -45.70 -30.10
N GLY A 107 9.68 -45.38 -31.04
CA GLY A 107 9.33 -44.56 -32.21
C GLY A 107 9.32 -43.04 -31.96
N SER A 108 9.58 -42.58 -30.74
CA SER A 108 9.78 -41.16 -30.41
C SER A 108 11.06 -40.94 -29.61
N ASP A 109 11.77 -39.86 -29.92
CA ASP A 109 12.98 -39.43 -29.19
C ASP A 109 12.68 -38.36 -28.13
N LYS A 110 11.39 -38.01 -27.92
CA LYS A 110 10.96 -36.94 -27.01
C LYS A 110 9.85 -37.36 -26.06
N LEU A 111 9.79 -36.75 -24.89
CA LEU A 111 8.68 -36.83 -23.95
C LEU A 111 7.50 -36.03 -24.49
N THR A 112 6.32 -36.65 -24.59
CA THR A 112 5.07 -35.91 -24.81
C THR A 112 4.51 -35.46 -23.46
N TYR A 113 4.51 -34.15 -23.23
CA TYR A 113 3.96 -33.51 -22.04
C TYR A 113 2.48 -33.18 -22.20
N LEU A 114 1.61 -34.09 -21.75
CA LEU A 114 0.17 -33.88 -21.72
C LEU A 114 -0.20 -33.01 -20.52
N THR A 115 -0.69 -31.79 -20.78
CA THR A 115 -0.96 -30.79 -19.73
C THR A 115 -2.46 -30.54 -19.58
N ALA A 116 -2.93 -30.46 -18.34
CA ALA A 116 -4.32 -30.11 -18.04
C ALA A 116 -4.62 -28.67 -18.49
N PRO A 117 -5.77 -28.42 -19.14
CA PRO A 117 -6.12 -27.09 -19.65
C PRO A 117 -6.50 -26.09 -18.55
N THR A 118 -6.84 -26.58 -17.35
CA THR A 118 -7.25 -25.75 -16.21
C THR A 118 -6.15 -25.75 -15.16
N ALA A 119 -5.81 -24.56 -14.68
CA ALA A 119 -4.85 -24.39 -13.59
C ALA A 119 -5.41 -24.96 -12.27
N PHE A 120 -4.55 -25.55 -11.44
CA PHE A 120 -4.92 -25.99 -10.11
C PHE A 120 -4.99 -24.81 -9.12
N GLU A 121 -5.85 -24.94 -8.13
CA GLU A 121 -5.96 -24.05 -6.99
C GLU A 121 -4.94 -24.43 -5.94
N HIS A 122 -4.21 -23.45 -5.41
CA HIS A 122 -3.22 -23.69 -4.38
C HIS A 122 -3.88 -24.14 -3.08
N GLY A 123 -3.28 -25.14 -2.43
CA GLY A 123 -3.77 -25.64 -1.14
C GLY A 123 -5.01 -26.55 -1.22
N ARG A 124 -5.53 -26.82 -2.42
CA ARG A 124 -6.62 -27.78 -2.65
C ARG A 124 -6.06 -29.18 -2.93
N TRP A 125 -6.71 -30.20 -2.39
CA TRP A 125 -6.45 -31.60 -2.74
C TRP A 125 -7.10 -31.96 -4.07
N TYR A 126 -6.36 -32.69 -4.90
CA TYR A 126 -6.78 -33.23 -6.18
C TYR A 126 -6.52 -34.71 -6.23
N HIS A 127 -7.43 -35.46 -6.85
CA HIS A 127 -7.13 -36.82 -7.30
C HIS A 127 -6.58 -36.75 -8.73
N LEU A 128 -5.28 -37.02 -8.89
CA LEU A 128 -4.59 -36.91 -10.17
C LEU A 128 -4.23 -38.29 -10.69
N ALA A 129 -4.51 -38.57 -11.96
CA ALA A 129 -4.06 -39.79 -12.61
C ALA A 129 -3.63 -39.58 -14.06
N GLY A 130 -2.52 -40.23 -14.45
CA GLY A 130 -2.07 -40.36 -15.84
C GLY A 130 -2.18 -41.82 -16.27
N THR A 131 -2.78 -42.09 -17.43
CA THR A 131 -2.91 -43.46 -17.96
C THR A 131 -2.34 -43.56 -19.36
N TYR A 132 -1.75 -44.70 -19.68
CA TYR A 132 -1.30 -45.03 -21.03
C TYR A 132 -1.65 -46.49 -21.35
N ASP A 133 -2.26 -46.75 -22.51
CA ASP A 133 -2.75 -48.07 -22.95
C ASP A 133 -1.91 -48.71 -24.06
N GLY A 134 -0.69 -48.22 -24.26
CA GLY A 134 0.17 -48.62 -25.39
C GLY A 134 -0.09 -47.83 -26.68
N THR A 135 -1.13 -46.98 -26.72
CA THR A 135 -1.45 -46.14 -27.90
C THR A 135 -1.89 -44.72 -27.57
N THR A 136 -2.49 -44.51 -26.41
CA THR A 136 -3.10 -43.23 -26.03
C THR A 136 -2.72 -42.87 -24.60
N GLN A 137 -2.14 -41.68 -24.45
CA GLN A 137 -1.87 -41.03 -23.19
C GLN A 137 -3.12 -40.25 -22.74
N ARG A 138 -3.52 -40.36 -21.48
CA ARG A 138 -4.66 -39.60 -20.92
C ARG A 138 -4.33 -39.06 -19.54
N LEU A 139 -4.89 -37.89 -19.23
CA LEU A 139 -4.76 -37.22 -17.94
C LEU A 139 -6.15 -37.03 -17.33
N PHE A 140 -6.26 -37.33 -16.03
CA PHE A 140 -7.48 -37.23 -15.26
C PHE A 140 -7.25 -36.37 -14.01
N VAL A 141 -8.20 -35.49 -13.72
CA VAL A 141 -8.23 -34.66 -12.51
C VAL A 141 -9.59 -34.83 -11.86
N ASP A 142 -9.61 -35.18 -10.58
CA ASP A 142 -10.82 -35.46 -9.79
C ASP A 142 -11.74 -36.49 -10.47
N GLY A 143 -11.13 -37.56 -10.98
CA GLY A 143 -11.83 -38.64 -11.68
C GLY A 143 -12.36 -38.29 -13.06
N LYS A 144 -12.14 -37.06 -13.56
CA LYS A 144 -12.60 -36.60 -14.88
C LYS A 144 -11.45 -36.58 -15.87
N HIS A 145 -11.70 -37.06 -17.09
CA HIS A 145 -10.76 -36.95 -18.20
C HIS A 145 -10.60 -35.49 -18.64
N VAL A 146 -9.38 -34.96 -18.61
CA VAL A 146 -9.11 -33.54 -18.93
C VAL A 146 -8.22 -33.31 -20.16
N ALA A 147 -7.42 -34.31 -20.55
CA ALA A 147 -6.55 -34.20 -21.72
C ALA A 147 -6.18 -35.60 -22.25
N GLN A 148 -5.90 -35.70 -23.55
CA GLN A 148 -5.35 -36.91 -24.20
C GLN A 148 -4.37 -36.57 -25.33
N ALA A 149 -3.47 -37.51 -25.64
CA ALA A 149 -2.57 -37.46 -26.80
C ALA A 149 -2.30 -38.87 -27.36
N THR A 150 -2.03 -38.95 -28.66
CA THR A 150 -1.71 -40.20 -29.39
C THR A 150 -0.35 -40.14 -30.08
N GLU A 151 0.53 -39.22 -29.64
CA GLU A 151 1.87 -39.05 -30.21
C GLU A 151 2.83 -40.19 -29.83
N GLN A 152 2.59 -40.79 -28.66
CA GLN A 152 3.37 -41.90 -28.12
C GLN A 152 2.61 -43.21 -28.35
N SER A 153 3.31 -44.26 -28.81
CA SER A 153 2.76 -45.58 -29.08
C SER A 153 3.82 -46.67 -28.88
N GLY A 154 3.41 -47.90 -28.52
CA GLY A 154 4.33 -49.00 -28.28
C GLY A 154 4.88 -49.04 -26.85
N ALA A 155 6.02 -49.70 -26.66
CA ALA A 155 6.63 -49.91 -25.34
C ALA A 155 7.18 -48.60 -24.76
N ILE A 156 7.17 -48.49 -23.44
CA ILE A 156 7.74 -47.34 -22.72
C ILE A 156 9.26 -47.44 -22.79
N VAL A 157 9.93 -46.35 -23.17
CA VAL A 157 11.39 -46.34 -23.24
C VAL A 157 11.94 -45.67 -21.99
N TYR A 158 12.65 -46.44 -21.20
CA TYR A 158 13.32 -45.96 -19.99
C TYR A 158 14.78 -45.59 -20.27
N PRO A 159 15.34 -44.62 -19.51
CA PRO A 159 16.78 -44.46 -19.46
C PRO A 159 17.42 -45.71 -18.82
N PRO A 160 18.66 -46.07 -19.17
CA PRO A 160 19.33 -47.26 -18.63
C PRO A 160 19.56 -47.18 -17.12
N LYS A 161 19.62 -45.95 -16.58
CA LYS A 161 19.69 -45.65 -15.16
C LYS A 161 18.98 -44.32 -14.91
N THR A 162 18.06 -44.31 -13.94
CA THR A 162 17.47 -43.10 -13.36
C THR A 162 16.89 -43.44 -11.99
N TRP A 163 16.43 -42.42 -11.27
CA TRP A 163 15.74 -42.54 -10.00
C TRP A 163 14.25 -42.81 -10.20
N LEU A 164 13.63 -43.51 -9.25
CA LEU A 164 12.19 -43.48 -9.05
C LEU A 164 11.92 -42.69 -7.76
N GLU A 165 11.34 -41.51 -7.90
CA GLU A 165 11.14 -40.60 -6.79
C GLU A 165 9.70 -40.11 -6.67
N ILE A 166 9.30 -39.85 -5.43
CA ILE A 166 8.04 -39.23 -5.06
C ILE A 166 8.32 -37.83 -4.52
N GLY A 167 7.62 -36.84 -5.09
CA GLY A 167 7.71 -35.44 -4.69
C GLY A 167 8.84 -34.64 -5.32
N ALA A 168 9.49 -35.18 -6.36
CA ALA A 168 10.51 -34.46 -7.13
C ALA A 168 10.40 -34.74 -8.62
N TYR A 169 10.67 -33.71 -9.42
CA TYR A 169 11.12 -33.85 -10.80
C TYR A 169 12.64 -34.00 -10.73
N HIS A 170 13.19 -35.08 -11.29
CA HIS A 170 14.61 -35.39 -11.16
C HIS A 170 15.11 -36.07 -12.43
N ASP A 171 16.07 -35.43 -13.08
CA ASP A 171 16.93 -35.96 -14.14
C ASP A 171 18.40 -35.60 -13.83
N ASP A 172 19.33 -35.77 -14.77
CA ASP A 172 20.76 -35.62 -14.48
C ASP A 172 21.20 -34.18 -14.20
N ASP A 173 20.50 -33.16 -14.72
CA ASP A 173 20.88 -31.74 -14.55
C ASP A 173 19.80 -30.85 -13.90
N GLU A 174 18.59 -31.36 -13.67
CA GLU A 174 17.49 -30.70 -12.98
C GLU A 174 16.94 -31.54 -11.81
N HIS A 175 16.72 -30.86 -10.67
CA HIS A 175 16.13 -31.51 -9.50
C HIS A 175 15.17 -30.55 -8.77
N PHE A 176 13.91 -30.56 -9.19
CA PHE A 176 12.86 -29.70 -8.65
C PHE A 176 11.95 -30.46 -7.66
N MET A 177 12.16 -30.21 -6.37
CA MET A 177 11.33 -30.81 -5.31
C MET A 177 10.08 -29.99 -5.04
N MET A 178 8.92 -30.66 -5.01
CA MET A 178 7.64 -29.99 -4.81
C MET A 178 7.48 -29.42 -3.40
N ASN A 179 6.63 -28.39 -3.29
CA ASN A 179 6.11 -27.89 -2.02
C ASN A 179 4.59 -28.17 -1.97
N GLY A 180 4.21 -29.10 -1.11
CA GLY A 180 2.83 -29.59 -1.06
C GLY A 180 2.67 -30.85 -0.21
N ARG A 181 1.58 -31.58 -0.45
CA ARG A 181 1.23 -32.81 0.26
C ARG A 181 0.84 -33.91 -0.71
N LEU A 182 1.14 -35.16 -0.34
CA LEU A 182 0.81 -36.35 -1.11
C LEU A 182 0.16 -37.40 -0.23
N HIS A 183 -0.83 -38.09 -0.79
CA HIS A 183 -1.49 -39.24 -0.20
C HIS A 183 -1.71 -40.31 -1.27
N GLU A 184 -1.47 -41.58 -0.92
CA GLU A 184 -1.67 -42.75 -1.80
C GLU A 184 -1.10 -42.60 -3.22
N VAL A 185 0.22 -42.59 -3.33
CA VAL A 185 0.90 -42.64 -4.63
C VAL A 185 0.92 -44.09 -5.13
N ARG A 186 0.54 -44.33 -6.39
CA ARG A 186 0.46 -45.65 -7.02
C ARG A 186 1.07 -45.63 -8.41
N VAL A 187 1.81 -46.68 -8.72
CA VAL A 187 2.26 -47.04 -10.07
C VAL A 187 1.69 -48.42 -10.39
N LEU A 188 0.88 -48.51 -11.43
CA LEU A 188 0.25 -49.76 -11.86
C LEU A 188 0.72 -50.09 -13.27
N GLY A 189 1.15 -51.34 -13.50
CA GLY A 189 1.50 -51.87 -14.83
C GLY A 189 0.31 -52.20 -15.72
N GLN A 190 -0.83 -51.51 -15.52
CA GLN A 190 -2.06 -51.67 -16.31
C GLN A 190 -2.79 -50.34 -16.41
N THR A 191 -3.55 -50.16 -17.47
CA THR A 191 -4.41 -48.99 -17.68
C THR A 191 -5.73 -49.18 -16.94
N LEU A 192 -6.06 -48.27 -16.03
CA LEU A 192 -7.40 -48.20 -15.43
C LEU A 192 -8.36 -47.47 -16.37
N SER A 193 -9.64 -47.88 -16.36
CA SER A 193 -10.69 -47.18 -17.10
C SER A 193 -11.05 -45.85 -16.44
N ALA A 194 -11.68 -44.95 -17.20
CA ALA A 194 -12.16 -43.68 -16.67
C ALA A 194 -13.17 -43.88 -15.53
N GLU A 195 -14.03 -44.90 -15.64
CA GLU A 195 -15.02 -45.27 -14.62
C GLU A 195 -14.34 -45.74 -13.33
N ALA A 196 -13.27 -46.53 -13.45
CA ALA A 196 -12.51 -47.00 -12.29
C ALA A 196 -11.83 -45.84 -11.55
N LEU A 197 -11.25 -44.89 -12.28
CA LEU A 197 -10.64 -43.69 -11.69
C LEU A 197 -11.67 -42.77 -11.05
N SER A 198 -12.82 -42.58 -11.71
CA SER A 198 -13.95 -41.83 -11.15
C SER A 198 -14.48 -42.46 -9.86
N ALA A 199 -14.64 -43.78 -9.83
CA ALA A 199 -15.05 -44.50 -8.63
C ALA A 199 -14.04 -44.35 -7.48
N ARG A 200 -12.73 -44.41 -7.77
CA ARG A 200 -11.66 -44.19 -6.78
C ARG A 200 -11.68 -42.76 -6.22
N HIS A 201 -11.88 -41.76 -7.07
CA HIS A 201 -12.04 -40.37 -6.64
C HIS A 201 -13.23 -40.23 -5.69
N LEU A 202 -14.42 -40.66 -6.14
CA LEU A 202 -15.67 -40.52 -5.38
C LEU A 202 -15.62 -41.24 -4.03
N ALA A 203 -14.94 -42.38 -3.95
CA ALA A 203 -14.81 -43.14 -2.71
C ALA A 203 -14.01 -42.41 -1.61
N LYS A 204 -13.15 -41.45 -1.96
CA LYS A 204 -12.23 -40.81 -1.01
C LYS A 204 -12.27 -39.29 -0.97
N ARG A 205 -12.94 -38.61 -1.90
CA ARG A 205 -12.94 -37.13 -1.97
C ARG A 205 -13.36 -36.47 -0.65
N GLU A 206 -14.30 -37.06 0.08
CA GLU A 206 -14.82 -36.53 1.36
C GLU A 206 -13.82 -36.69 2.53
N LEU A 207 -12.73 -37.44 2.35
CA LEU A 207 -11.67 -37.55 3.35
C LEU A 207 -10.80 -36.29 3.39
N PHE A 208 -10.74 -35.53 2.30
CA PHE A 208 -9.80 -34.43 2.14
C PHE A 208 -10.49 -33.10 2.47
N PRO A 209 -9.87 -32.25 3.31
CA PRO A 209 -10.43 -30.95 3.62
C PRO A 209 -10.38 -30.03 2.40
N GLU A 210 -11.45 -29.26 2.21
CA GLU A 210 -11.47 -28.14 1.27
C GLU A 210 -10.35 -27.14 1.62
N PRO A 211 -9.77 -26.44 0.63
CA PRO A 211 -8.78 -25.41 0.88
C PRO A 211 -9.39 -24.33 1.79
N VAL A 212 -8.72 -24.04 2.90
CA VAL A 212 -9.07 -22.87 3.72
C VAL A 212 -8.81 -21.65 2.85
N LYS A 213 -9.87 -20.98 2.39
CA LYS A 213 -9.75 -19.70 1.69
C LYS A 213 -8.94 -18.77 2.61
N PRO A 214 -7.85 -18.16 2.11
CA PRO A 214 -7.13 -17.17 2.90
C PRO A 214 -8.13 -16.13 3.40
N ALA A 215 -8.13 -15.83 4.70
CA ALA A 215 -8.99 -14.79 5.25
C ALA A 215 -8.78 -13.51 4.45
N GLU A 216 -9.85 -13.00 3.84
CA GLU A 216 -9.77 -11.74 3.11
C GLU A 216 -9.31 -10.67 4.11
N PRO A 217 -8.27 -9.88 3.79
CA PRO A 217 -7.78 -8.87 4.72
C PRO A 217 -8.93 -7.92 5.06
N LEU A 218 -8.91 -7.39 6.29
CA LEU A 218 -9.94 -6.47 6.76
C LEU A 218 -10.11 -5.32 5.76
N ALA A 219 -11.27 -5.26 5.12
CA ALA A 219 -11.59 -4.24 4.14
C ALA A 219 -11.69 -2.87 4.81
N ILE A 220 -10.91 -1.92 4.32
CA ILE A 220 -10.96 -0.51 4.73
C ILE A 220 -11.80 0.22 3.70
N ALA A 221 -13.05 0.54 4.07
CA ALA A 221 -14.02 1.20 3.21
C ALA A 221 -13.56 2.61 2.81
N PHE A 222 -12.89 3.31 3.74
CA PHE A 222 -12.38 4.65 3.52
C PHE A 222 -11.11 4.92 4.33
N GLY A 223 -10.09 5.53 3.71
CA GLY A 223 -8.77 5.79 4.32
C GLY A 223 -7.81 4.58 4.26
N PRO A 224 -6.87 4.46 5.21
CA PRO A 224 -6.59 5.37 6.32
C PRO A 224 -5.95 6.69 5.86
N PHE A 225 -6.35 7.80 6.50
CA PHE A 225 -5.74 9.11 6.34
C PHE A 225 -4.92 9.46 7.56
N VAL A 226 -3.77 10.08 7.34
CA VAL A 226 -2.91 10.61 8.41
C VAL A 226 -2.90 12.12 8.31
N ASP A 227 -3.41 12.78 9.34
CA ASP A 227 -3.50 14.23 9.42
C ASP A 227 -2.63 14.74 10.57
N TRP A 228 -1.75 15.70 10.28
CA TRP A 228 -0.90 16.32 11.31
C TRP A 228 -1.73 17.21 12.26
N VAL A 229 -1.61 16.95 13.56
CA VAL A 229 -2.14 17.84 14.60
C VAL A 229 -1.09 18.91 14.92
N ASP A 230 0.13 18.48 15.23
CA ASP A 230 1.32 19.29 15.48
C ASP A 230 2.60 18.51 15.14
N ARG A 231 3.80 19.01 15.50
CA ARG A 231 5.09 18.37 15.15
C ARG A 231 5.33 17.01 15.79
N SER A 232 4.67 16.69 16.90
CA SER A 232 4.85 15.43 17.61
C SER A 232 3.59 14.57 17.62
N THR A 233 2.51 15.04 17.00
CA THR A 233 1.20 14.38 17.05
C THR A 233 0.52 14.35 15.68
N ALA A 234 0.04 13.17 15.28
CA ALA A 234 -0.82 12.98 14.11
C ALA A 234 -2.09 12.19 14.49
N SER A 235 -3.17 12.41 13.76
CA SER A 235 -4.37 11.58 13.84
C SER A 235 -4.46 10.65 12.64
N ILE A 236 -4.83 9.40 12.90
CA ILE A 236 -5.06 8.38 11.87
C ILE A 236 -6.54 8.05 11.86
N THR A 237 -7.19 8.27 10.72
CA THR A 237 -8.65 8.07 10.55
C THR A 237 -8.93 7.04 9.48
N TRP A 238 -9.82 6.09 9.75
CA TRP A 238 -10.27 5.07 8.80
C TRP A 238 -11.72 4.68 9.01
N GLU A 239 -12.31 4.03 8.01
CA GLU A 239 -13.66 3.47 8.06
C GLU A 239 -13.68 2.01 7.59
N VAL A 240 -14.54 1.20 8.20
CA VAL A 240 -14.77 -0.22 7.89
C VAL A 240 -16.26 -0.48 7.62
N ASP A 241 -16.57 -1.58 6.94
CA ASP A 241 -17.95 -1.87 6.51
C ASP A 241 -18.89 -2.26 7.67
N LYS A 242 -18.34 -2.90 8.70
CA LYS A 242 -19.08 -3.38 9.88
C LYS A 242 -18.64 -2.64 11.13
N SER A 243 -19.60 -2.36 12.01
CA SER A 243 -19.30 -1.70 13.28
C SER A 243 -18.46 -2.61 14.17
N MET A 244 -17.31 -2.12 14.63
CA MET A 244 -16.34 -2.88 15.43
C MET A 244 -15.55 -1.95 16.35
N GLN A 245 -14.72 -2.51 17.25
CA GLN A 245 -13.77 -1.68 18.00
C GLN A 245 -12.57 -1.37 17.11
N GLY A 246 -12.30 -0.09 16.85
CA GLY A 246 -11.13 0.30 16.08
C GLY A 246 -9.86 0.03 16.87
N LYS A 247 -8.98 -0.82 16.34
CA LYS A 247 -7.64 -1.09 16.88
C LYS A 247 -6.58 -0.82 15.83
N LEU A 248 -5.50 -0.16 16.23
CA LEU A 248 -4.37 0.17 15.37
C LEU A 248 -3.08 -0.30 16.03
N ARG A 249 -2.34 -1.18 15.37
CA ARG A 249 -0.94 -1.43 15.71
C ARG A 249 -0.10 -0.31 15.11
N TRP A 250 0.61 0.43 15.95
CA TRP A 250 1.54 1.48 15.59
C TRP A 250 2.96 1.04 15.90
N SER A 251 3.84 1.04 14.90
CA SER A 251 5.24 0.65 15.04
C SER A 251 6.15 1.83 14.76
N MET A 252 7.02 2.12 15.73
CA MET A 252 7.97 3.22 15.69
C MET A 252 9.25 2.82 14.93
N PRO A 253 10.05 3.80 14.44
CA PRO A 253 11.33 3.54 13.77
C PRO A 253 12.30 2.70 14.62
N SER A 254 12.20 2.78 15.95
CA SER A 254 13.00 1.98 16.89
C SER A 254 12.63 0.50 16.93
N GLY A 255 11.57 0.08 16.23
CA GLY A 255 11.02 -1.29 16.25
C GLY A 255 10.03 -1.55 17.38
N GLN A 256 9.87 -0.63 18.33
CA GLN A 256 8.86 -0.74 19.38
C GLN A 256 7.45 -0.51 18.79
N SER A 257 6.48 -1.29 19.23
CA SER A 257 5.08 -1.17 18.79
C SER A 257 4.10 -1.01 19.95
N ALA A 258 2.97 -0.36 19.66
CA ALA A 258 1.87 -0.16 20.58
C ALA A 258 0.53 -0.46 19.88
N ILE A 259 -0.48 -0.87 20.66
CA ILE A 259 -1.85 -1.02 20.16
C ILE A 259 -2.68 0.15 20.68
N LEU A 260 -3.15 0.99 19.78
CA LEU A 260 -4.09 2.07 20.05
C LEU A 260 -5.51 1.56 19.80
N LYS A 261 -6.47 1.98 20.64
CA LYS A 261 -7.86 1.56 20.55
C LYS A 261 -8.77 2.78 20.54
N THR A 262 -9.95 2.63 19.95
CA THR A 262 -11.06 3.56 20.11
C THR A 262 -12.01 3.07 21.20
N ASP A 263 -12.64 4.01 21.90
CA ASP A 263 -13.44 3.72 23.10
C ASP A 263 -14.86 3.19 22.79
N ARG A 264 -15.22 3.12 21.51
CA ARG A 264 -16.58 2.75 21.07
C ARG A 264 -16.57 1.85 19.84
N LEU A 265 -17.61 1.02 19.75
CA LEU A 265 -17.94 0.32 18.52
C LEU A 265 -18.50 1.33 17.51
N ALA A 266 -17.86 1.42 16.34
CA ALA A 266 -18.28 2.29 15.26
C ALA A 266 -17.80 1.72 13.92
N LYS A 267 -18.22 2.33 12.81
CA LYS A 267 -17.62 2.08 11.49
C LYS A 267 -16.41 2.98 11.25
N ARG A 268 -16.48 4.23 11.70
CA ARG A 268 -15.42 5.22 11.54
C ARG A 268 -14.63 5.38 12.84
N HIS A 269 -13.33 5.35 12.71
CA HIS A 269 -12.38 5.40 13.81
C HIS A 269 -11.33 6.48 13.58
N THR A 270 -10.93 7.13 14.66
CA THR A 270 -9.79 8.05 14.68
C THR A 270 -8.98 7.78 15.94
N VAL A 271 -7.67 7.59 15.79
CA VAL A 271 -6.72 7.49 16.92
C VAL A 271 -5.64 8.56 16.77
N LYS A 272 -5.06 8.99 17.89
CA LYS A 272 -3.92 9.90 17.90
C LYS A 272 -2.64 9.12 18.19
N VAL A 273 -1.61 9.39 17.39
CA VAL A 273 -0.24 8.95 17.63
C VAL A 273 0.55 10.16 18.10
N THR A 274 1.27 10.01 19.21
CA THR A 274 2.04 11.09 19.86
C THR A 274 3.53 10.73 19.89
N ASN A 275 4.37 11.68 20.29
CA ASN A 275 5.81 11.53 20.39
C ASN A 275 6.48 11.15 19.06
N LEU A 276 5.96 11.70 17.96
CA LEU A 276 6.58 11.52 16.66
C LEU A 276 7.97 12.17 16.65
N VAL A 277 8.99 11.36 16.40
CA VAL A 277 10.35 11.80 16.07
C VAL A 277 10.39 12.32 14.63
N ARG A 278 11.27 13.30 14.40
CA ARG A 278 11.52 13.88 13.09
C ARG A 278 12.23 12.88 12.18
N GLU A 279 11.89 12.89 10.88
CA GLU A 279 12.53 12.05 9.85
C GLU A 279 12.49 10.55 10.19
N GLY A 280 11.48 10.13 10.94
CA GLY A 280 11.18 8.73 11.22
C GLY A 280 10.20 8.11 10.21
N GLU A 281 10.48 6.87 9.83
CA GLU A 281 9.55 6.00 9.10
C GLU A 281 8.79 5.10 10.07
N TYR A 282 7.47 5.22 10.08
CA TYR A 282 6.55 4.45 10.91
C TYR A 282 5.79 3.45 10.05
N THR A 283 5.38 2.35 10.67
CA THR A 283 4.41 1.43 10.06
C THR A 283 3.20 1.28 10.94
N TYR A 284 2.04 1.05 10.32
CA TYR A 284 0.82 0.82 11.06
C TYR A 284 -0.11 -0.17 10.37
N GLN A 285 -0.90 -0.88 11.17
CA GLN A 285 -1.83 -1.90 10.71
C GLN A 285 -3.13 -1.81 11.49
N ILE A 286 -4.26 -1.80 10.79
CA ILE A 286 -5.59 -1.79 11.39
C ILE A 286 -5.95 -3.25 11.71
N LEU A 287 -6.40 -3.47 12.94
CA LEU A 287 -6.70 -4.79 13.47
C LEU A 287 -8.20 -4.91 13.76
N SER A 288 -8.71 -6.13 13.65
CA SER A 288 -10.03 -6.47 14.16
C SER A 288 -9.96 -7.27 15.47
N ASP A 289 -11.14 -7.65 15.99
CA ASP A 289 -11.25 -8.60 17.10
C ASP A 289 -10.89 -10.02 16.66
N ASP A 290 -11.06 -10.33 15.38
CA ASP A 290 -10.58 -11.56 14.75
C ASP A 290 -9.08 -11.39 14.36
N PRO A 291 -8.17 -12.20 14.92
CA PRO A 291 -6.74 -12.14 14.61
C PRO A 291 -6.39 -12.38 13.13
N GLU A 292 -7.27 -13.06 12.38
CA GLU A 292 -7.06 -13.34 10.96
C GLU A 292 -7.47 -12.16 10.06
N LEU A 293 -8.44 -11.35 10.50
CA LEU A 293 -8.90 -10.16 9.79
C LEU A 293 -8.10 -8.91 10.20
N LYS A 294 -7.04 -8.64 9.46
CA LYS A 294 -6.18 -7.45 9.59
C LYS A 294 -5.99 -6.76 8.24
N SER A 295 -5.78 -5.45 8.25
CA SER A 295 -5.44 -4.72 7.03
C SER A 295 -4.03 -5.08 6.55
N LYS A 296 -3.67 -4.63 5.34
CA LYS A 296 -2.25 -4.51 4.96
C LYS A 296 -1.50 -3.56 5.92
N THR A 297 -0.18 -3.63 5.89
CA THR A 297 0.68 -2.66 6.59
C THR A 297 0.80 -1.38 5.77
N TYR A 298 0.57 -0.24 6.41
CA TYR A 298 0.74 1.09 5.86
C TYR A 298 2.02 1.73 6.39
N LYS A 299 2.53 2.74 5.66
CA LYS A 299 3.70 3.53 6.04
C LYS A 299 3.31 4.98 6.31
N PHE A 300 4.01 5.61 7.24
CA PHE A 300 3.94 7.04 7.49
C PHE A 300 5.35 7.60 7.65
N ASP A 301 5.71 8.57 6.81
CA ASP A 301 6.99 9.27 6.89
C ASP A 301 6.77 10.66 7.51
N SER A 302 7.47 10.91 8.61
CA SER A 302 7.41 12.16 9.36
C SER A 302 8.36 13.25 8.85
N SER A 303 9.13 13.00 7.79
CA SER A 303 10.01 13.98 7.15
C SER A 303 9.23 15.14 6.52
N PHE A 304 8.00 14.88 6.06
CA PHE A 304 7.15 15.83 5.35
C PHE A 304 6.22 16.64 6.28
N TYR A 305 6.81 17.44 7.18
CA TYR A 305 6.08 18.42 7.99
C TYR A 305 6.47 19.86 7.60
N TYR A 306 5.73 20.45 6.68
CA TYR A 306 6.03 21.77 6.10
C TYR A 306 5.59 22.98 6.95
N ARG A 307 5.01 22.79 8.15
CA ARG A 307 4.69 23.93 9.02
C ARG A 307 5.96 24.44 9.71
N LEU A 308 6.19 25.75 9.62
CA LEU A 308 7.31 26.44 10.25
C LEU A 308 7.29 26.26 11.79
N PRO A 309 8.46 26.29 12.47
CA PRO A 309 8.54 26.16 13.92
C PRO A 309 7.71 27.25 14.62
N ARG A 310 7.13 26.93 15.79
CA ARG A 310 6.53 27.97 16.64
C ARG A 310 7.64 28.89 17.13
N VAL A 311 7.44 30.19 16.96
CA VAL A 311 8.33 31.23 17.47
C VAL A 311 7.82 31.67 18.84
N THR A 312 8.71 31.79 19.82
CA THR A 312 8.37 32.40 21.11
C THR A 312 8.18 33.90 20.88
N LEU A 313 6.95 34.39 21.06
CA LEU A 313 6.62 35.79 20.86
C LEU A 313 7.28 36.64 21.96
N GLY A 314 8.16 37.56 21.58
CA GLY A 314 8.74 38.54 22.51
C GLY A 314 7.69 39.53 23.04
N LYS A 315 8.01 40.19 24.17
CA LYS A 315 7.19 41.24 24.79
C LYS A 315 7.27 42.61 24.07
N ALA A 316 7.77 42.66 22.84
CA ALA A 316 7.98 43.91 22.11
C ALA A 316 6.70 44.76 22.06
N GLU A 317 6.81 46.04 22.39
CA GLU A 317 5.67 46.96 22.38
C GLU A 317 5.30 47.33 20.94
N THR A 318 4.00 47.57 20.72
CA THR A 318 3.44 48.03 19.44
C THR A 318 2.98 49.46 19.62
N THR A 319 3.25 50.34 18.65
CA THR A 319 2.66 51.68 18.59
C THR A 319 1.13 51.57 18.58
N ASP A 320 0.46 52.41 19.37
CA ASP A 320 -0.99 52.40 19.56
C ASP A 320 -1.58 50.99 19.81
N ALA A 321 -0.94 50.22 20.71
CA ALA A 321 -1.22 48.79 20.94
C ALA A 321 -2.71 48.43 21.04
N GLY A 322 -3.52 49.24 21.71
CA GLY A 322 -4.97 49.01 21.82
C GLY A 322 -5.71 49.15 20.49
N ARG A 323 -5.35 50.17 19.68
CA ARG A 323 -5.94 50.42 18.36
C ARG A 323 -5.55 49.32 17.39
N VAL A 324 -4.25 48.99 17.30
CA VAL A 324 -3.73 47.97 16.39
C VAL A 324 -4.28 46.59 16.72
N ARG A 325 -4.32 46.21 18.01
CA ARG A 325 -4.90 44.93 18.44
C ARG A 325 -6.37 44.78 18.03
N ASN A 326 -7.17 45.83 18.23
CA ASN A 326 -8.58 45.82 17.86
C ASN A 326 -8.78 45.81 16.34
N ALA A 327 -7.97 46.57 15.60
CA ALA A 327 -7.98 46.58 14.14
C ALA A 327 -7.66 45.19 13.56
N VAL A 328 -6.60 44.53 14.04
CA VAL A 328 -6.22 43.19 13.60
C VAL A 328 -7.33 42.18 13.84
N LYS A 329 -7.96 42.21 15.02
CA LYS A 329 -9.09 41.32 15.32
C LYS A 329 -10.20 41.47 14.27
N GLN A 330 -10.59 42.72 13.96
CA GLN A 330 -11.62 43.00 12.95
C GLN A 330 -11.19 42.57 11.54
N MET A 331 -9.94 42.82 11.15
CA MET A 331 -9.39 42.40 9.85
C MET A 331 -9.44 40.87 9.68
N LEU A 332 -9.04 40.12 10.71
CA LEU A 332 -9.05 38.66 10.70
C LEU A 332 -10.49 38.10 10.61
N ASP A 333 -11.43 38.72 11.33
CA ASP A 333 -12.84 38.32 11.28
C ASP A 333 -13.47 38.64 9.90
N LEU A 334 -13.12 39.78 9.30
CA LEU A 334 -13.55 40.16 7.94
C LEU A 334 -12.98 39.23 6.86
N ALA A 335 -11.73 38.80 7.01
CA ALA A 335 -11.06 37.90 6.08
C ALA A 335 -11.53 36.44 6.20
N LYS A 336 -12.19 36.07 7.30
CA LYS A 336 -12.57 34.68 7.65
C LYS A 336 -11.40 33.68 7.54
N GLY A 337 -10.17 34.17 7.72
CA GLY A 337 -8.95 33.41 7.50
C GLY A 337 -7.89 33.79 8.53
N ARG A 338 -7.25 32.78 9.12
CA ARG A 338 -6.22 32.94 10.15
C ARG A 338 -4.88 32.30 9.77
N ALA A 339 -4.72 31.77 8.57
CA ALA A 339 -3.50 31.08 8.13
C ALA A 339 -3.24 31.29 6.64
N GLY A 340 -1.98 31.15 6.20
CA GLY A 340 -1.54 31.38 4.82
C GLY A 340 -0.55 32.55 4.73
N TYR A 341 -0.63 33.35 3.67
CA TYR A 341 0.22 34.55 3.51
C TYR A 341 -0.58 35.84 3.70
N CYS A 342 -0.02 36.78 4.48
CA CYS A 342 -0.56 38.12 4.67
C CYS A 342 0.43 39.17 4.17
N LEU A 343 -0.03 40.10 3.32
CA LEU A 343 0.77 41.24 2.88
C LEU A 343 0.36 42.50 3.65
N VAL A 344 1.35 43.21 4.19
CA VAL A 344 1.20 44.54 4.78
C VAL A 344 1.82 45.55 3.82
N LEU A 345 0.97 46.35 3.18
CA LEU A 345 1.36 47.39 2.23
C LEU A 345 1.70 48.70 2.97
N GLY A 346 2.93 49.16 2.79
CA GLY A 346 3.46 50.36 3.42
C GLY A 346 3.65 50.17 4.92
N GLY A 347 4.90 50.22 5.38
CA GLY A 347 5.25 50.14 6.80
C GLY A 347 5.29 51.50 7.49
N VAL A 348 5.29 51.45 8.82
CA VAL A 348 5.61 52.55 9.73
C VAL A 348 6.71 52.07 10.67
N ASP A 349 6.39 51.08 11.51
CA ASP A 349 7.29 50.51 12.51
C ASP A 349 7.18 48.97 12.62
N GLY A 350 6.23 48.34 11.92
CA GLY A 350 5.99 46.90 11.96
C GLY A 350 5.00 46.46 13.04
N SER A 351 4.36 47.38 13.77
CA SER A 351 3.38 47.09 14.81
C SER A 351 2.19 46.27 14.32
N LEU A 352 1.64 46.59 13.16
CA LEU A 352 0.55 45.84 12.53
C LEU A 352 1.01 44.44 12.15
N ALA A 353 2.22 44.31 11.59
CA ALA A 353 2.78 43.02 11.22
C ALA A 353 3.03 42.12 12.44
N LEU A 354 3.56 42.67 13.52
CA LEU A 354 3.78 41.96 14.78
C LEU A 354 2.46 41.50 15.40
N GLU A 355 1.44 42.35 15.40
CA GLU A 355 0.14 42.01 15.98
C GLU A 355 -0.63 40.98 15.12
N LEU A 356 -0.49 41.02 13.80
CA LEU A 356 -0.96 39.94 12.91
C LEU A 356 -0.30 38.60 13.24
N VAL A 357 1.01 38.59 13.49
CA VAL A 357 1.73 37.37 13.91
C VAL A 357 1.22 36.84 15.27
N ARG A 358 0.83 37.73 16.20
CA ARG A 358 0.32 37.34 17.52
C ARG A 358 -1.09 36.73 17.48
N GLN A 359 -1.95 37.17 16.58
CA GLN A 359 -3.37 36.79 16.54
C GLN A 359 -3.72 35.77 15.44
N SER A 360 -2.74 35.37 14.62
CA SER A 360 -2.95 34.46 13.49
C SER A 360 -1.75 33.55 13.24
N ASP A 361 -1.93 32.57 12.36
CA ASP A 361 -0.91 31.69 11.79
C ASP A 361 -0.42 32.18 10.41
N PHE A 362 -0.65 33.46 10.06
CA PHE A 362 -0.13 34.01 8.81
C PHE A 362 1.40 34.08 8.79
N GLN A 363 1.96 33.87 7.60
CA GLN A 363 3.28 34.35 7.20
C GLN A 363 3.14 35.78 6.70
N VAL A 364 3.69 36.73 7.46
CA VAL A 364 3.50 38.16 7.22
C VAL A 364 4.65 38.72 6.38
N ILE A 365 4.31 39.44 5.32
CA ILE A 365 5.29 40.15 4.48
C ILE A 365 4.96 41.64 4.54
N VAL A 366 5.90 42.46 5.00
CA VAL A 366 5.81 43.92 4.94
C VAL A 366 6.52 44.38 3.67
N LEU A 367 5.84 45.19 2.85
CA LEU A 367 6.37 45.74 1.60
C LEU A 367 6.30 47.27 1.65
N ASP A 368 7.44 47.93 1.50
CA ASP A 368 7.54 49.40 1.47
C ASP A 368 8.67 49.83 0.52
N ASP A 369 8.52 50.98 -0.11
CA ASP A 369 9.47 51.55 -1.07
C ASP A 369 10.53 52.45 -0.41
N ARG A 370 10.44 52.68 0.91
CA ARG A 370 11.35 53.50 1.69
C ARG A 370 12.39 52.66 2.46
N PRO A 371 13.70 52.77 2.13
CA PRO A 371 14.75 51.98 2.78
C PRO A 371 14.85 52.17 4.29
N GLU A 372 14.62 53.38 4.79
CA GLU A 372 14.63 53.72 6.21
C GLU A 372 13.51 53.03 7.00
N VAL A 373 12.30 52.97 6.43
CA VAL A 373 11.16 52.28 7.03
C VAL A 373 11.42 50.78 7.09
N ILE A 374 11.92 50.19 6.00
CA ILE A 374 12.24 48.75 5.98
C ILE A 374 13.31 48.41 7.01
N ARG A 375 14.35 49.23 7.17
CA ARG A 375 15.37 49.01 8.22
C ARG A 375 14.75 49.05 9.62
N ASN A 376 13.88 50.02 9.89
CA ASN A 376 13.19 50.13 11.18
C ASN A 376 12.29 48.92 11.47
N VAL A 377 11.44 48.55 10.51
CA VAL A 377 10.53 47.39 10.62
C VAL A 377 11.32 46.11 10.86
N ARG A 378 12.42 45.88 10.13
CA ARG A 378 13.29 44.71 10.33
C ARG A 378 13.83 44.65 11.74
N SER A 379 14.36 45.77 12.25
CA SER A 379 14.90 45.87 13.61
C SER A 379 13.85 45.52 14.66
N ASN A 380 12.62 46.03 14.51
CA ASN A 380 11.54 45.79 15.48
C ASN A 380 11.02 44.35 15.45
N LEU A 381 10.87 43.76 14.25
CA LEU A 381 10.46 42.36 14.12
C LEU A 381 11.54 41.40 14.63
N ASP A 382 12.81 41.75 14.46
CA ASP A 382 13.95 40.96 14.95
C ASP A 382 14.03 41.01 16.48
N ALA A 383 13.90 42.20 17.07
CA ALA A 383 13.80 42.37 18.53
C ALA A 383 12.61 41.62 19.14
N ALA A 384 11.51 41.46 18.38
CA ALA A 384 10.35 40.65 18.78
C ALA A 384 10.54 39.13 18.57
N GLY A 385 11.64 38.72 17.94
CA GLY A 385 12.00 37.33 17.65
C GLY A 385 11.27 36.71 16.45
N VAL A 386 10.50 37.49 15.69
CA VAL A 386 9.61 36.98 14.63
C VAL A 386 10.17 37.15 13.21
N TYR A 387 11.22 37.96 13.05
CA TYR A 387 11.83 38.22 11.76
C TYR A 387 12.46 36.96 11.15
N GLY A 388 12.22 36.71 9.87
CA GLY A 388 12.73 35.55 9.13
C GLY A 388 11.99 34.23 9.38
N ALA A 389 11.18 34.14 10.45
CA ALA A 389 10.43 32.92 10.80
C ALA A 389 8.90 33.06 10.66
N ARG A 390 8.35 34.23 10.98
CA ARG A 390 6.90 34.53 10.89
C ARG A 390 6.59 35.84 10.18
N ALA A 391 7.54 36.76 10.15
CA ALA A 391 7.42 38.01 9.42
C ALA A 391 8.70 38.32 8.63
N THR A 392 8.55 38.92 7.46
CA THR A 392 9.67 39.44 6.66
C THR A 392 9.33 40.86 6.18
N ALA A 393 10.33 41.69 5.95
CA ALA A 393 10.15 43.03 5.44
C ALA A 393 11.05 43.25 4.22
N LYS A 394 10.47 43.74 3.12
CA LYS A 394 11.10 43.82 1.81
C LYS A 394 10.98 45.22 1.22
N LEU A 395 12.09 45.71 0.68
CA LEU A 395 12.14 46.96 -0.07
C LEU A 395 11.59 46.73 -1.49
N GLY A 396 10.64 47.54 -1.91
CA GLY A 396 10.07 47.52 -3.26
C GLY A 396 8.59 47.92 -3.31
N LYS A 397 8.01 47.82 -4.49
CA LYS A 397 6.59 48.07 -4.76
C LYS A 397 5.89 46.81 -5.23
N LEU A 398 4.59 46.70 -5.01
CA LEU A 398 3.81 45.58 -5.52
C LEU A 398 3.78 45.58 -7.06
N SER A 399 3.82 46.79 -7.67
CA SER A 399 3.95 46.99 -9.12
C SER A 399 5.20 46.36 -9.74
N ASP A 400 6.24 46.12 -8.93
CA ASP A 400 7.49 45.50 -9.39
C ASP A 400 7.33 43.99 -9.67
N LYS A 401 6.14 43.43 -9.40
CA LYS A 401 5.77 42.02 -9.65
C LYS A 401 6.74 41.02 -9.03
N THR A 402 7.31 41.38 -7.88
CA THR A 402 8.30 40.52 -7.20
C THR A 402 7.68 39.32 -6.50
N PHE A 403 6.35 39.26 -6.40
CA PHE A 403 5.59 38.11 -5.92
C PHE A 403 4.80 37.50 -7.08
N GLY A 404 4.64 36.17 -7.06
CA GLY A 404 3.72 35.51 -7.99
C GLY A 404 2.27 36.00 -7.80
N PRO A 405 1.42 35.89 -8.83
CA PRO A 405 0.03 36.32 -8.72
C PRO A 405 -0.74 35.41 -7.73
N MET A 406 -1.82 35.95 -7.18
CA MET A 406 -2.79 35.21 -6.34
C MET A 406 -2.20 34.47 -5.12
N LEU A 407 -1.27 35.10 -4.42
CA LEU A 407 -0.56 34.51 -3.28
C LEU A 407 -1.21 34.79 -1.92
N PHE A 408 -1.76 35.99 -1.73
CA PHE A 408 -2.06 36.50 -0.39
C PHE A 408 -3.50 36.25 0.03
N ASN A 409 -3.68 35.58 1.16
CA ASN A 409 -4.99 35.36 1.77
C ASN A 409 -5.54 36.63 2.41
N LEU A 410 -4.67 37.51 2.90
CA LEU A 410 -5.02 38.81 3.47
C LEU A 410 -4.05 39.89 2.98
N ILE A 411 -4.56 41.05 2.58
CA ILE A 411 -3.78 42.25 2.30
C ILE A 411 -4.34 43.40 3.14
N VAL A 412 -3.46 44.09 3.86
CA VAL A 412 -3.78 45.24 4.72
C VAL A 412 -2.73 46.33 4.53
N SER A 413 -2.90 47.51 5.16
CA SER A 413 -1.89 48.56 5.12
C SER A 413 -1.63 49.17 6.50
N GLU A 414 -0.37 49.10 6.95
CA GLU A 414 0.07 49.75 8.18
C GLU A 414 0.21 51.27 7.98
N ARG A 415 0.77 51.68 6.84
CA ARG A 415 0.87 53.09 6.42
C ARG A 415 -0.48 53.80 6.44
N HIS A 416 -1.55 53.14 5.99
CA HIS A 416 -2.88 53.72 6.05
C HIS A 416 -3.47 53.73 7.46
N LEU A 417 -3.38 52.59 8.17
CA LEU A 417 -3.95 52.45 9.51
C LEU A 417 -3.33 53.43 10.53
N LEU A 418 -2.00 53.53 10.53
CA LEU A 418 -1.25 54.33 11.50
C LEU A 418 -0.81 55.69 10.96
N GLY A 419 -0.39 55.73 9.69
CA GLY A 419 0.14 56.95 9.06
C GLY A 419 -0.87 57.77 8.27
N GLY A 420 -2.13 57.32 8.13
CA GLY A 420 -3.17 58.02 7.38
C GLY A 420 -3.06 57.93 5.85
N GLN A 421 -1.85 57.66 5.34
CA GLN A 421 -1.52 57.71 3.92
C GLN A 421 -1.91 56.42 3.20
N LEU A 422 -2.43 56.55 1.98
CA LEU A 422 -2.79 55.39 1.15
C LEU A 422 -1.54 54.62 0.67
N PRO A 423 -1.68 53.32 0.35
CA PRO A 423 -0.64 52.57 -0.33
C PRO A 423 -0.24 53.21 -1.67
N VAL A 424 1.05 53.12 -2.02
CA VAL A 424 1.59 53.64 -3.29
C VAL A 424 1.11 52.82 -4.49
N ASP A 425 0.98 51.51 -4.29
CA ASP A 425 0.45 50.60 -5.29
C ASP A 425 -1.06 50.79 -5.49
N SER A 426 -1.57 50.42 -6.66
CA SER A 426 -3.00 50.54 -6.95
C SER A 426 -3.82 49.43 -6.27
N ALA A 427 -5.11 49.68 -6.02
CA ALA A 427 -6.01 48.62 -5.55
C ALA A 427 -6.11 47.45 -6.53
N ALA A 428 -5.96 47.68 -7.83
CA ALA A 428 -5.95 46.62 -8.83
C ALA A 428 -4.71 45.70 -8.70
N ASP A 429 -3.54 46.26 -8.37
CA ASP A 429 -2.33 45.47 -8.08
C ASP A 429 -2.50 44.62 -6.82
N ALA A 430 -3.06 45.22 -5.76
CA ALA A 430 -3.37 44.52 -4.53
C ALA A 430 -4.38 43.39 -4.79
N PHE A 431 -5.49 43.67 -5.48
CA PHE A 431 -6.52 42.69 -5.79
C PHE A 431 -5.99 41.52 -6.64
N ARG A 432 -5.14 41.78 -7.64
CA ARG A 432 -4.49 40.74 -8.46
C ARG A 432 -3.63 39.78 -7.64
N SER A 433 -3.10 40.25 -6.52
CA SER A 433 -2.23 39.47 -5.64
C SER A 433 -3.02 38.64 -4.61
N LEU A 434 -4.33 38.84 -4.47
CA LEU A 434 -5.17 38.06 -3.56
C LEU A 434 -5.34 36.61 -4.03
N ALA A 435 -5.21 35.65 -3.11
CA ALA A 435 -5.51 34.25 -3.36
C ALA A 435 -6.98 34.07 -3.81
N PRO A 436 -7.27 33.13 -4.73
CA PRO A 436 -8.64 32.87 -5.14
C PRO A 436 -9.45 32.26 -3.99
N ALA A 437 -10.78 32.26 -4.15
CA ALA A 437 -11.71 31.64 -3.20
C ALA A 437 -11.59 32.19 -1.77
N GLY A 438 -11.61 33.52 -1.64
CA GLY A 438 -11.77 34.18 -0.34
C GLY A 438 -10.63 35.08 0.12
N GLY A 439 -9.55 35.24 -0.67
CA GLY A 439 -8.51 36.22 -0.38
C GLY A 439 -9.10 37.62 -0.21
N THR A 440 -8.72 38.32 0.86
CA THR A 440 -9.39 39.57 1.28
C THR A 440 -8.41 40.75 1.37
N LEU A 441 -8.78 41.89 0.82
CA LEU A 441 -8.11 43.18 0.96
C LEU A 441 -8.93 44.08 1.88
N VAL A 442 -8.32 44.57 2.96
CA VAL A 442 -8.97 45.40 3.98
C VAL A 442 -8.19 46.69 4.22
N LEU A 443 -8.84 47.85 4.03
CA LEU A 443 -8.31 49.17 4.40
C LEU A 443 -9.37 49.96 5.18
N GLY A 444 -8.93 50.80 6.13
CA GLY A 444 -9.84 51.64 6.91
C GLY A 444 -9.22 52.17 8.19
N GLN A 445 -10.06 52.81 9.01
CA GLN A 445 -9.74 53.43 10.31
C GLN A 445 -8.71 54.58 10.31
N SER A 446 -8.35 55.15 9.17
CA SER A 446 -7.33 56.20 9.06
C SER A 446 -7.83 57.64 9.32
N GLY A 447 -9.14 57.84 9.49
CA GLY A 447 -9.79 59.16 9.59
C GLY A 447 -10.22 59.76 8.25
N ASP A 448 -9.66 59.31 7.13
CA ASP A 448 -10.05 59.72 5.76
C ASP A 448 -10.59 58.53 4.97
N PHE A 449 -11.85 58.17 5.26
CA PHE A 449 -12.53 57.05 4.62
C PHE A 449 -12.82 57.31 3.14
N ALA A 450 -13.11 58.56 2.75
CA ALA A 450 -13.45 58.91 1.37
C ALA A 450 -12.27 58.65 0.43
N SER A 451 -11.06 59.01 0.83
CA SER A 451 -9.84 58.70 0.07
C SER A 451 -9.58 57.19 0.00
N ALA A 452 -9.82 56.46 1.09
CA ALA A 452 -9.72 54.99 1.09
C ALA A 452 -10.71 54.34 0.11
N GLN A 453 -11.97 54.77 0.12
CA GLN A 453 -13.00 54.30 -0.80
C GLN A 453 -12.63 54.59 -2.26
N ASN A 454 -12.15 55.82 -2.55
CA ASN A 454 -11.72 56.21 -3.89
C ASN A 454 -10.50 55.40 -4.37
N TRP A 455 -9.59 55.01 -3.47
CA TRP A 455 -8.41 54.22 -3.82
C TRP A 455 -8.75 52.82 -4.35
N PHE A 456 -9.84 52.20 -3.87
CA PHE A 456 -10.33 50.93 -4.44
C PHE A 456 -10.72 51.07 -5.92
N GLY A 457 -11.14 52.27 -6.33
CA GLY A 457 -11.42 52.60 -7.73
C GLY A 457 -12.45 51.66 -8.35
N LYS A 458 -12.03 50.86 -9.34
CA LYS A 458 -12.88 49.89 -10.05
C LYS A 458 -12.92 48.49 -9.40
N VAL A 459 -12.15 48.27 -8.34
CA VAL A 459 -12.17 46.98 -7.62
C VAL A 459 -13.45 46.89 -6.81
N ASP A 460 -14.20 45.81 -7.00
CA ASP A 460 -15.43 45.57 -6.25
C ASP A 460 -15.12 45.45 -4.75
N ALA A 461 -15.74 46.32 -3.97
CA ALA A 461 -15.49 46.46 -2.55
C ALA A 461 -16.74 46.94 -1.81
N ARG A 462 -16.99 46.34 -0.65
CA ARG A 462 -18.09 46.70 0.24
C ARG A 462 -17.58 47.56 1.39
N THR A 463 -18.42 48.50 1.81
CA THR A 463 -18.19 49.30 3.02
C THR A 463 -18.77 48.60 4.24
N ILE A 464 -17.94 48.39 5.26
CA ILE A 464 -18.34 47.90 6.57
C ILE A 464 -18.52 49.10 7.49
N ARG A 465 -19.65 49.12 8.18
CA ARG A 465 -20.05 50.20 9.10
C ARG A 465 -20.07 49.69 10.53
N ASP A 466 -19.84 50.57 11.49
CA ASP A 466 -19.95 50.24 12.91
C ASP A 466 -21.40 50.31 13.42
N GLY A 467 -21.59 50.11 14.74
CA GLY A 467 -22.90 50.19 15.38
C GLY A 467 -23.57 51.57 15.37
N LYS A 468 -22.83 52.63 14.99
CA LYS A 468 -23.34 53.99 14.78
C LYS A 468 -23.58 54.29 13.30
N ASN A 469 -23.47 53.29 12.43
CA ASN A 469 -23.59 53.40 10.98
C ASN A 469 -22.49 54.25 10.31
N GLU A 470 -21.36 54.48 10.99
CA GLU A 470 -20.20 55.18 10.44
C GLU A 470 -19.34 54.21 9.62
N PRO A 471 -18.81 54.60 8.45
CA PRO A 471 -17.98 53.73 7.63
C PRO A 471 -16.60 53.53 8.27
N VAL A 472 -16.22 52.27 8.48
CA VAL A 472 -14.98 51.91 9.20
C VAL A 472 -13.99 51.17 8.32
N TRP A 473 -14.47 50.23 7.49
CA TRP A 473 -13.61 49.43 6.60
C TRP A 473 -14.15 49.41 5.18
N GLN A 474 -13.23 49.43 4.23
CA GLN A 474 -13.48 49.08 2.85
C GLN A 474 -12.85 47.70 2.60
N VAL A 475 -13.68 46.76 2.12
CA VAL A 475 -13.30 45.35 2.01
C VAL A 475 -13.58 44.86 0.61
N SER A 476 -12.55 44.33 -0.06
CA SER A 476 -12.70 43.57 -1.29
C SER A 476 -12.33 42.11 -1.05
N GLN A 477 -13.10 41.18 -1.62
CA GLN A 477 -12.84 39.76 -1.51
C GLN A 477 -12.79 39.13 -2.90
N ARG A 478 -11.77 38.30 -3.16
CA ARG A 478 -11.61 37.62 -4.44
C ARG A 478 -12.50 36.37 -4.51
N PRO A 479 -13.33 36.22 -5.56
CA PRO A 479 -14.14 35.01 -5.74
C PRO A 479 -13.27 33.81 -6.11
N ALA A 480 -13.88 32.62 -6.13
CA ALA A 480 -13.27 31.45 -6.75
C ALA A 480 -12.99 31.70 -8.24
N LEU A 481 -11.99 31.02 -8.79
CA LEU A 481 -11.74 31.05 -10.23
C LEU A 481 -12.88 30.32 -10.96
N ALA A 482 -13.18 30.75 -12.18
CA ALA A 482 -14.15 30.05 -13.02
C ALA A 482 -13.73 28.58 -13.22
N GLY A 483 -14.66 27.64 -13.02
CA GLY A 483 -14.41 26.19 -13.10
C GLY A 483 -13.79 25.56 -11.84
N ALA A 484 -13.54 26.32 -10.77
CA ALA A 484 -13.00 25.76 -9.53
C ALA A 484 -14.06 24.92 -8.80
N GLY A 485 -13.83 23.61 -8.66
CA GLY A 485 -14.74 22.67 -8.00
C GLY A 485 -15.63 21.86 -8.95
N ASP A 486 -15.54 22.11 -10.26
CA ASP A 486 -16.14 21.28 -11.30
C ASP A 486 -15.17 20.15 -11.67
N TRP A 487 -15.05 19.13 -10.81
CA TRP A 487 -14.25 17.92 -11.07
C TRP A 487 -14.96 16.66 -10.61
#